data_AF-A0A820AV18-F1
#
_entry.id   AF-A0A820AV18-F1
#
_cell.length_a   1.000
_cell.length_b   1.000
_cell.length_c   1.000
_cell.angle_alpha   90.00
_cell.angle_beta   90.00
_cell.angle_gamma   90.00
#
_symmetry.space_group_name_H-M   'P 1'
#
loop_
_entity.id
_entity.type
_entity.pdbx_description
1 polymer ?
#
loop_
_entity_poly.entity_id
_entity_poly.type
_entity_poly.pdbx_seq_one_letter_code
_entity_poly.pdbx_strand_id
1 'polypeptide(L)'
;MFLKVDPQEKFAYVFADAFMLSYDLFTDQVNQINKTNSIVFGNSYGSCTPYAFDLKNDWAAVVGFHSIENYSQSKPCLYIIGLQPLRIINVSAIDENDIQGTERTSYTQDYKMSLSINPSGTTIAIGDGQLNKVTIGYMSGNESFRFVSKFHEISESENWNGFGHSISWLNDDETLAVLMLKSTNNSSMKSEIQVYKNIFLNRTHDSIVPSFVIPNNQQTLSGIQRSNSRRKFSFRRIRTRSNNLLIQVKNGDIVYIPSADAGFCSMKLVLINSSNLYVMQPRPCVSGSFKNTSGPGPCTVCPPRTKNPGNYSAIQCRPCNSTAFCPLGASDEVNLTDFNSYNQTFSYPDTPIIDDYDDLLLLKFFSTNMKWNCLIFTPLFWTLMATILCLLVWVIMFLTKRRRPTLIDIYRQRAKTVFKHTDLIGDGERWIGGLISIVIFTIIIYCSIFAIFYFSSYPIEKAEAVDKACDNNQRNSKFDNALQLPLPEPDGTYWKIFDMLNKQPFTMTIHLVNTRAQCNDIIVERNRRTGTPLSRVETNCTLSPNNVSGSFSFGLPTHKSFVRVGINGPYFIGALRLCLHGKSYNETEDYAVHELHELDVCTLFYANNQTIARSTDFV
;
A
#
# COMPACT_ATOMS: atom_id res chain seq x y z
N MET A 1 -34.32 34.89 -12.15
CA MET A 1 -34.05 36.01 -11.23
C MET A 1 -33.01 35.59 -10.19
N PHE A 2 -31.95 36.39 -10.03
CA PHE A 2 -30.92 36.13 -9.03
C PHE A 2 -30.71 37.37 -8.16
N LEU A 3 -30.58 37.18 -6.85
CA LEU A 3 -30.35 38.23 -5.85
C LEU A 3 -29.04 37.96 -5.10
N LYS A 4 -28.24 39.01 -4.90
CA LYS A 4 -27.05 39.01 -4.05
C LYS A 4 -26.95 40.34 -3.31
N VAL A 5 -26.43 40.28 -2.11
CA VAL A 5 -26.12 41.44 -1.28
C VAL A 5 -24.66 41.80 -1.52
N ASP A 6 -24.35 43.10 -1.54
CA ASP A 6 -23.00 43.61 -1.72
C ASP A 6 -22.07 43.26 -0.54
N PRO A 7 -20.74 43.32 -0.72
CA PRO A 7 -19.81 42.95 0.33
C PRO A 7 -19.89 43.83 1.58
N GLN A 8 -20.45 45.04 1.45
CA GLN A 8 -20.65 45.99 2.56
C GLN A 8 -22.02 45.84 3.23
N GLU A 9 -22.86 44.91 2.76
CA GLU A 9 -24.21 44.64 3.28
C GLU A 9 -25.14 45.86 3.27
N LYS A 10 -24.90 46.78 2.34
CA LYS A 10 -25.66 48.02 2.15
C LYS A 10 -26.73 47.90 1.09
N PHE A 11 -26.44 47.20 0.00
CA PHE A 11 -27.33 47.09 -1.15
C PHE A 11 -27.56 45.64 -1.56
N ALA A 12 -28.80 45.30 -1.90
CA ALA A 12 -29.15 44.08 -2.62
C ALA A 12 -29.33 44.40 -4.10
N TYR A 13 -28.66 43.64 -4.95
CA TYR A 13 -28.73 43.77 -6.40
C TYR A 13 -29.48 42.58 -7.00
N VAL A 14 -30.36 42.87 -7.96
CA VAL A 14 -31.09 41.87 -8.74
C VAL A 14 -30.84 42.09 -10.22
N PHE A 15 -30.44 41.03 -10.90
CA PHE A 15 -30.32 40.99 -12.35
C PHE A 15 -31.30 39.97 -12.91
N ALA A 16 -32.18 40.43 -13.78
CA ALA A 16 -33.17 39.66 -14.49
C ALA A 16 -33.17 40.06 -15.97
N ASP A 17 -33.70 39.18 -16.81
CA ASP A 17 -33.91 39.36 -18.24
C ASP A 17 -34.58 40.69 -18.60
N ALA A 18 -35.58 41.12 -17.83
CA ALA A 18 -36.34 42.35 -18.09
C ALA A 18 -35.87 43.57 -17.29
N PHE A 19 -35.08 43.41 -16.21
CA PHE A 19 -34.70 44.53 -15.36
C PHE A 19 -33.44 44.32 -14.52
N MET A 20 -32.82 45.44 -14.15
CA MET A 20 -31.81 45.52 -13.10
C MET A 20 -32.33 46.36 -11.95
N LEU A 21 -32.08 45.93 -10.72
CA LEU A 21 -32.54 46.58 -9.50
C LEU A 21 -31.39 46.73 -8.51
N SER A 22 -31.28 47.89 -7.89
CA SER A 22 -30.57 48.06 -6.61
C SER A 22 -31.57 48.43 -5.53
N TYR A 23 -31.45 47.77 -4.40
CA TYR A 23 -32.30 47.93 -3.23
C TYR A 23 -31.42 48.26 -2.04
N ASP A 24 -31.70 49.36 -1.35
CA ASP A 24 -30.97 49.76 -0.15
C ASP A 24 -31.55 49.04 1.06
N LEU A 25 -30.71 48.24 1.71
CA LEU A 25 -31.11 47.41 2.85
C LEU A 25 -31.27 48.23 4.14
N PHE A 26 -30.67 49.42 4.23
CA PHE A 26 -30.78 50.29 5.41
C PHE A 26 -32.01 51.19 5.34
N THR A 27 -32.32 51.71 4.16
CA THR A 27 -33.48 52.59 3.96
C THR A 27 -34.76 51.84 3.58
N ASP A 28 -34.67 50.53 3.32
CA ASP A 28 -35.78 49.66 2.90
C ASP A 28 -36.42 50.11 1.58
N GLN A 29 -35.67 50.82 0.73
CA GLN A 29 -36.18 51.40 -0.53
C GLN A 29 -35.42 50.92 -1.76
N VAL A 30 -36.15 50.90 -2.89
CA VAL A 30 -35.55 50.72 -4.21
C VAL A 30 -34.73 51.96 -4.55
N ASN A 31 -33.41 51.80 -4.64
CA ASN A 31 -32.50 52.89 -4.97
C ASN A 31 -32.52 53.20 -6.48
N GLN A 32 -32.49 52.16 -7.33
CA GLN A 32 -32.52 52.33 -8.79
C GLN A 32 -33.12 51.11 -9.48
N ILE A 33 -33.93 51.32 -10.54
CA ILE A 33 -34.46 50.26 -11.40
C ILE A 33 -34.36 50.63 -12.89
N ASN A 34 -33.76 49.76 -13.70
CA ASN A 34 -33.71 49.88 -15.17
C ASN A 34 -34.60 48.77 -15.78
N LYS A 35 -35.60 49.11 -16.59
CA LYS A 35 -36.67 48.17 -17.06
C LYS A 35 -36.76 47.94 -18.57
N THR A 36 -35.92 48.57 -19.37
CA THR A 36 -36.03 48.54 -20.84
C THR A 36 -35.14 47.46 -21.44
N ASN A 37 -35.73 46.41 -22.03
CA ASN A 37 -35.02 45.24 -22.57
C ASN A 37 -33.88 45.58 -23.55
N SER A 38 -34.04 46.63 -24.37
CA SER A 38 -33.00 47.11 -25.30
C SER A 38 -31.78 47.74 -24.60
N ILE A 39 -31.94 48.19 -23.35
CA ILE A 39 -30.92 48.88 -22.55
C ILE A 39 -30.34 47.96 -21.47
N VAL A 40 -31.10 46.96 -21.01
CA VAL A 40 -30.75 46.14 -19.84
C VAL A 40 -29.75 45.03 -20.16
N PHE A 41 -29.94 44.30 -21.26
CA PHE A 41 -28.98 43.30 -21.77
C PHE A 41 -29.01 43.21 -23.31
N GLY A 42 -29.32 44.33 -23.97
CA GLY A 42 -29.37 44.42 -25.43
C GLY A 42 -28.04 44.86 -26.04
N ASN A 43 -27.65 44.23 -27.15
CA ASN A 43 -26.61 44.73 -28.06
C ASN A 43 -27.04 44.48 -29.53
N SER A 44 -26.20 44.85 -30.50
CA SER A 44 -26.46 44.66 -31.94
C SER A 44 -26.67 43.20 -32.38
N TYR A 45 -26.49 42.23 -31.48
CA TYR A 45 -26.64 40.81 -31.77
C TYR A 45 -27.98 40.23 -31.28
N GLY A 46 -28.70 40.89 -30.34
CA GLY A 46 -29.91 40.36 -29.67
C GLY A 46 -29.95 40.60 -28.14
N SER A 47 -30.81 39.88 -27.40
CA SER A 47 -30.92 39.98 -25.92
C SER A 47 -30.21 38.84 -25.18
N CYS A 48 -29.45 39.16 -24.11
CA CYS A 48 -28.78 38.18 -23.25
C CYS A 48 -29.61 37.88 -21.99
N THR A 49 -29.94 36.63 -21.76
CA THR A 49 -30.64 36.17 -20.56
C THR A 49 -29.62 35.86 -19.46
N PRO A 50 -29.64 36.56 -18.30
CA PRO A 50 -28.65 36.37 -17.24
C PRO A 50 -28.87 35.04 -16.48
N TYR A 51 -27.81 34.25 -16.31
CA TYR A 51 -27.84 32.96 -15.60
C TYR A 51 -26.99 32.91 -14.33
N ALA A 52 -25.97 33.77 -14.21
CA ALA A 52 -25.23 33.93 -12.99
C ALA A 52 -24.63 35.33 -12.90
N PHE A 53 -24.36 35.78 -11.68
CA PHE A 53 -23.64 37.03 -11.47
C PHE A 53 -22.84 36.98 -10.18
N ASP A 54 -21.84 37.84 -10.09
CA ASP A 54 -21.02 38.09 -8.93
C ASP A 54 -20.62 39.56 -8.88
N LEU A 55 -20.28 40.03 -7.70
CA LEU A 55 -20.20 41.47 -7.45
C LEU A 55 -19.02 41.85 -6.57
N LYS A 56 -18.48 43.03 -6.89
CA LYS A 56 -17.45 43.74 -6.17
C LYS A 56 -18.02 45.09 -5.70
N ASN A 57 -17.24 45.86 -4.95
CA ASN A 57 -17.72 47.07 -4.27
C ASN A 57 -18.43 48.07 -5.21
N ASP A 58 -17.93 48.24 -6.43
CA ASP A 58 -18.32 49.28 -7.38
C ASP A 58 -18.80 48.73 -8.74
N TRP A 59 -18.59 47.45 -9.01
CA TRP A 59 -19.00 46.79 -10.25
C TRP A 59 -19.45 45.35 -10.02
N ALA A 60 -20.21 44.81 -10.97
CA ALA A 60 -20.63 43.42 -11.04
C ALA A 60 -20.34 42.83 -12.42
N ALA A 61 -20.11 41.52 -12.44
CA ALA A 61 -20.12 40.76 -13.68
C ALA A 61 -21.39 39.91 -13.73
N VAL A 62 -22.02 39.89 -14.89
CA VAL A 62 -23.22 39.09 -15.18
C VAL A 62 -22.93 38.24 -16.39
N VAL A 63 -23.18 36.93 -16.27
CA VAL A 63 -23.00 35.97 -17.35
C VAL A 63 -24.34 35.34 -17.72
N GLY A 64 -24.54 35.11 -19.01
CA GLY A 64 -25.77 34.56 -19.54
C GLY A 64 -25.62 33.93 -20.92
N PHE A 65 -26.76 33.68 -21.56
CA PHE A 65 -26.82 33.22 -22.93
C PHE A 65 -27.59 34.19 -23.81
N HIS A 66 -27.07 34.38 -25.00
CA HIS A 66 -27.67 35.15 -26.06
C HIS A 66 -28.57 34.27 -26.91
N SER A 67 -29.80 34.72 -27.19
CA SER A 67 -30.68 34.04 -28.14
C SER A 67 -30.50 34.64 -29.52
N ILE A 68 -30.04 33.84 -30.49
CA ILE A 68 -29.93 34.28 -31.88
C ILE A 68 -31.26 33.96 -32.57
N GLU A 69 -32.05 34.99 -32.90
CA GLU A 69 -33.45 34.84 -33.38
C GLU A 69 -33.61 33.97 -34.66
N ASN A 70 -32.53 33.71 -35.41
CA ASN A 70 -32.57 32.96 -36.67
C ASN A 70 -31.97 31.54 -36.62
N TYR A 71 -31.31 31.17 -35.52
CA TYR A 71 -30.68 29.86 -35.38
C TYR A 71 -30.94 29.37 -33.96
N SER A 72 -31.34 28.11 -33.79
CA SER A 72 -31.42 27.42 -32.49
C SER A 72 -30.02 27.22 -31.89
N GLN A 73 -29.34 28.32 -31.66
CA GLN A 73 -27.97 28.46 -31.21
C GLN A 73 -27.95 29.54 -30.14
N SER A 74 -27.18 29.31 -29.10
CA SER A 74 -26.99 30.29 -28.04
C SER A 74 -25.52 30.51 -27.78
N LYS A 75 -25.14 31.79 -27.68
CA LYS A 75 -23.76 32.21 -27.39
C LYS A 75 -23.64 32.68 -25.95
N PRO A 76 -22.61 32.27 -25.19
CA PRO A 76 -22.39 32.78 -23.84
C PRO A 76 -21.94 34.25 -23.88
N CYS A 77 -22.56 35.08 -23.06
CA CYS A 77 -22.34 36.54 -22.97
C CYS A 77 -21.89 36.96 -21.57
N LEU A 78 -20.93 37.89 -21.49
CA LEU A 78 -20.47 38.53 -20.26
C LEU A 78 -20.78 40.03 -20.30
N TYR A 79 -21.41 40.55 -19.26
CA TYR A 79 -21.63 41.97 -19.03
C TYR A 79 -20.87 42.41 -17.80
N ILE A 80 -20.15 43.52 -17.92
CA ILE A 80 -19.59 44.25 -16.78
C ILE A 80 -20.52 45.44 -16.50
N ILE A 81 -20.97 45.55 -15.26
CA ILE A 81 -22.00 46.51 -14.83
C ILE A 81 -21.41 47.36 -13.71
N GLY A 82 -21.45 48.68 -13.88
CA GLY A 82 -21.19 49.61 -12.78
C GLY A 82 -22.37 49.64 -11.83
N LEU A 83 -22.13 49.62 -10.52
CA LEU A 83 -23.21 49.54 -9.53
C LEU A 83 -23.74 50.91 -9.08
N GLN A 84 -22.96 51.98 -9.28
CA GLN A 84 -23.30 53.34 -8.89
C GLN A 84 -22.78 54.36 -9.93
N PRO A 85 -23.59 54.79 -10.92
CA PRO A 85 -24.97 54.35 -11.19
C PRO A 85 -25.03 52.96 -11.85
N LEU A 86 -26.17 52.26 -11.74
CA LEU A 86 -26.41 51.00 -12.47
C LEU A 86 -26.39 51.23 -13.99
N ARG A 87 -25.28 50.85 -14.62
CA ARG A 87 -25.07 50.94 -16.08
C ARG A 87 -24.19 49.82 -16.60
N ILE A 88 -24.43 49.39 -17.83
CA ILE A 88 -23.51 48.49 -18.54
C ILE A 88 -22.24 49.28 -18.89
N ILE A 89 -21.09 48.77 -18.46
CA ILE A 89 -19.76 49.32 -18.77
C ILE A 89 -19.22 48.67 -20.03
N ASN A 90 -19.30 47.34 -20.12
CA ASN A 90 -18.80 46.59 -21.27
C ASN A 90 -19.58 45.29 -21.49
N VAL A 91 -19.57 44.81 -22.73
CA VAL A 91 -20.12 43.53 -23.16
C VAL A 91 -19.02 42.75 -23.88
N SER A 92 -18.81 41.49 -23.51
CA SER A 92 -17.82 40.62 -24.16
C SER A 92 -18.43 39.25 -24.43
N ALA A 93 -18.16 38.70 -25.62
CA ALA A 93 -18.48 37.31 -25.93
C ALA A 93 -17.50 36.38 -25.20
N ILE A 94 -17.99 35.28 -24.62
CA ILE A 94 -17.17 34.36 -23.82
C ILE A 94 -16.47 33.30 -24.67
N ASP A 95 -17.02 32.99 -25.84
CA ASP A 95 -16.49 32.01 -26.78
C ASP A 95 -17.06 32.26 -28.18
N GLU A 96 -16.33 31.86 -29.22
CA GLU A 96 -16.79 31.89 -30.61
C GLU A 96 -17.57 30.63 -30.99
N ASN A 97 -17.45 29.55 -30.21
CA ASN A 97 -18.13 28.29 -30.49
C ASN A 97 -19.63 28.37 -30.17
N ASP A 98 -20.46 28.22 -31.20
CA ASP A 98 -21.91 28.14 -31.11
C ASP A 98 -22.37 26.87 -30.41
N ILE A 99 -23.19 27.01 -29.35
CA ILE A 99 -23.80 25.86 -28.68
C ILE A 99 -25.12 25.57 -29.38
N GLN A 100 -25.22 24.44 -30.08
CA GLN A 100 -26.46 24.00 -30.71
C GLN A 100 -27.50 23.60 -29.65
N GLY A 101 -28.73 24.11 -29.77
CA GLY A 101 -29.85 23.75 -28.90
C GLY A 101 -31.03 24.73 -28.99
N THR A 102 -32.25 24.23 -28.79
CA THR A 102 -33.52 24.99 -28.80
C THR A 102 -33.46 26.26 -27.94
N GLU A 103 -34.23 27.28 -28.34
CA GLU A 103 -34.32 28.62 -27.73
C GLU A 103 -34.19 28.60 -26.20
N ARG A 104 -33.10 29.20 -25.69
CA ARG A 104 -32.74 29.20 -24.27
C ARG A 104 -33.34 30.38 -23.50
N THR A 105 -34.62 30.63 -23.73
CA THR A 105 -35.35 31.77 -23.15
C THR A 105 -35.93 31.46 -21.77
N SER A 106 -35.83 30.21 -21.29
CA SER A 106 -36.33 29.81 -19.96
C SER A 106 -35.20 29.40 -19.00
N TYR A 107 -35.29 29.85 -17.74
CA TYR A 107 -34.36 29.49 -16.66
C TYR A 107 -34.46 27.99 -16.32
N THR A 108 -33.84 27.11 -17.11
CA THR A 108 -33.78 25.67 -16.80
C THR A 108 -32.52 25.36 -15.99
N GLN A 109 -32.54 24.24 -15.25
CA GLN A 109 -31.37 23.80 -14.46
C GLN A 109 -30.21 23.32 -15.34
N ASP A 110 -30.50 22.94 -16.58
CA ASP A 110 -29.53 22.38 -17.52
C ASP A 110 -28.58 23.44 -18.08
N TYR A 111 -29.00 24.72 -18.14
CA TYR A 111 -28.21 25.85 -18.63
C TYR A 111 -27.59 26.69 -17.51
N LYS A 112 -27.47 26.13 -16.30
CA LYS A 112 -26.98 26.90 -15.16
C LYS A 112 -25.49 27.19 -15.29
N MET A 113 -25.17 28.47 -15.41
CA MET A 113 -23.81 28.98 -15.35
C MET A 113 -23.39 29.29 -13.91
N SER A 114 -22.10 29.45 -13.70
CA SER A 114 -21.56 29.99 -12.46
C SER A 114 -20.51 31.06 -12.72
N LEU A 115 -20.38 31.98 -11.77
CA LEU A 115 -19.49 33.13 -11.88
C LEU A 115 -18.87 33.39 -10.53
N SER A 116 -17.55 33.64 -10.53
CA SER A 116 -16.84 34.09 -9.35
C SER A 116 -15.77 35.13 -9.72
N ILE A 117 -15.81 36.28 -9.06
CA ILE A 117 -14.79 37.32 -9.12
C ILE A 117 -13.78 37.04 -8.01
N ASN A 118 -12.48 37.15 -8.32
CA ASN A 118 -11.45 36.90 -7.34
C ASN A 118 -11.40 37.98 -6.23
N PRO A 119 -10.75 37.71 -5.09
CA PRO A 119 -10.63 38.67 -4.00
C PRO A 119 -9.99 40.00 -4.40
N SER A 120 -9.03 40.05 -5.32
CA SER A 120 -8.50 41.35 -5.80
C SER A 120 -9.40 42.08 -6.78
N GLY A 121 -10.45 41.45 -7.33
CA GLY A 121 -11.33 42.05 -8.34
C GLY A 121 -10.68 42.18 -9.73
N THR A 122 -9.55 41.52 -9.95
CA THR A 122 -8.80 41.60 -11.22
C THR A 122 -9.13 40.45 -12.18
N THR A 123 -9.65 39.33 -11.68
CA THR A 123 -9.89 38.14 -12.48
C THR A 123 -11.29 37.58 -12.25
N ILE A 124 -11.85 36.99 -13.31
CA ILE A 124 -13.19 36.43 -13.33
C ILE A 124 -13.09 35.00 -13.84
N ALA A 125 -13.66 34.08 -13.08
CA ALA A 125 -13.88 32.71 -13.50
C ALA A 125 -15.35 32.53 -13.87
N ILE A 126 -15.59 31.88 -15.00
CA ILE A 126 -16.91 31.58 -15.57
C ILE A 126 -17.01 30.08 -15.76
N GLY A 127 -18.02 29.45 -15.18
CA GLY A 127 -18.28 28.03 -15.32
C GLY A 127 -19.52 27.80 -16.16
N ASP A 128 -19.38 26.96 -17.19
CA ASP A 128 -20.47 26.46 -18.01
C ASP A 128 -20.62 24.96 -17.76
N GLY A 129 -21.62 24.62 -16.93
CA GLY A 129 -21.92 23.24 -16.55
C GLY A 129 -22.40 22.37 -17.70
N GLN A 130 -22.94 22.96 -18.77
CA GLN A 130 -23.41 22.20 -19.94
C GLN A 130 -22.23 21.83 -20.84
N LEU A 131 -21.30 22.78 -21.03
CA LEU A 131 -20.08 22.56 -21.82
C LEU A 131 -18.97 21.85 -21.03
N ASN A 132 -19.19 21.55 -19.75
CA ASN A 132 -18.17 21.04 -18.83
C ASN A 132 -16.89 21.89 -18.90
N LYS A 133 -17.05 23.21 -18.86
CA LYS A 133 -15.99 24.18 -19.15
C LYS A 133 -15.87 25.23 -18.05
N VAL A 134 -14.65 25.60 -17.71
CA VAL A 134 -14.36 26.80 -16.92
C VAL A 134 -13.44 27.72 -17.72
N THR A 135 -13.85 28.97 -17.89
CA THR A 135 -13.10 30.02 -18.58
C THR A 135 -12.63 31.04 -17.56
N ILE A 136 -11.37 31.45 -17.65
CA ILE A 136 -10.80 32.51 -16.80
C ILE A 136 -10.27 33.63 -17.68
N GLY A 137 -10.54 34.86 -17.25
CA GLY A 137 -9.94 36.06 -17.83
C GLY A 137 -9.67 37.12 -16.78
N TYR A 138 -8.99 38.19 -17.21
CA TYR A 138 -8.68 39.35 -16.39
C TYR A 138 -9.42 40.58 -16.87
N MET A 139 -9.66 41.48 -15.93
CA MET A 139 -10.07 42.84 -16.19
C MET A 139 -8.82 43.65 -16.58
N SER A 140 -8.71 44.01 -17.85
CA SER A 140 -7.71 44.93 -18.38
C SER A 140 -8.24 46.36 -18.20
N GLY A 141 -7.87 46.99 -17.09
CA GLY A 141 -8.44 48.27 -16.65
C GLY A 141 -9.89 48.11 -16.15
N ASN A 142 -10.60 49.23 -15.98
CA ASN A 142 -12.00 49.22 -15.50
C ASN A 142 -13.02 48.77 -16.56
N GLU A 143 -12.61 48.54 -17.81
CA GLU A 143 -13.54 48.54 -18.94
C GLU A 143 -13.39 47.38 -19.92
N SER A 144 -12.37 46.51 -19.84
CA SER A 144 -12.24 45.41 -20.82
C SER A 144 -11.90 44.07 -20.21
N PHE A 145 -12.68 43.04 -20.53
CA PHE A 145 -12.39 41.66 -20.15
C PHE A 145 -11.52 41.00 -21.21
N ARG A 146 -10.41 40.39 -20.81
CA ARG A 146 -9.51 39.65 -21.70
C ARG A 146 -9.39 38.20 -21.25
N PHE A 147 -9.65 37.28 -22.16
CA PHE A 147 -9.52 35.84 -21.95
C PHE A 147 -8.05 35.44 -21.77
N VAL A 148 -7.79 34.50 -20.84
CA VAL A 148 -6.43 34.01 -20.56
C VAL A 148 -6.33 32.51 -20.66
N SER A 149 -7.31 31.79 -20.12
CA SER A 149 -7.22 30.34 -20.03
C SER A 149 -8.60 29.70 -20.05
N LYS A 150 -8.68 28.51 -20.68
CA LYS A 150 -9.84 27.63 -20.58
C LYS A 150 -9.40 26.31 -19.97
N PHE A 151 -10.26 25.73 -19.13
CA PHE A 151 -10.14 24.36 -18.64
C PHE A 151 -11.33 23.60 -19.15
N HIS A 152 -11.07 22.46 -19.79
CA HIS A 152 -12.08 21.47 -20.09
C HIS A 152 -11.65 20.22 -19.35
N GLU A 153 -12.60 19.55 -18.71
CA GLU A 153 -12.33 18.19 -18.30
C GLU A 153 -12.48 17.29 -19.53
N ILE A 154 -11.36 16.99 -20.19
CA ILE A 154 -11.30 15.89 -21.16
C ILE A 154 -11.01 14.63 -20.35
N SER A 155 -12.06 14.06 -19.76
CA SER A 155 -11.99 12.67 -19.33
C SER A 155 -12.78 11.87 -20.37
N GLU A 156 -12.07 11.02 -21.13
CA GLU A 156 -12.62 9.97 -22.00
C GLU A 156 -13.49 8.95 -21.24
N SER A 157 -13.66 9.09 -19.92
CA SER A 157 -14.63 8.32 -19.14
C SER A 157 -15.99 9.02 -19.12
N GLU A 158 -16.95 8.46 -19.87
CA GLU A 158 -18.28 8.95 -20.26
C GLU A 158 -19.28 9.30 -19.14
N ASN A 159 -18.86 9.66 -17.91
CA ASN A 159 -19.74 9.64 -16.74
C ASN A 159 -19.82 10.93 -15.90
N TRP A 160 -19.22 12.04 -16.37
CA TRP A 160 -19.18 13.31 -15.64
C TRP A 160 -19.88 14.44 -16.42
N ASN A 161 -20.92 15.01 -15.82
CA ASN A 161 -21.70 16.10 -16.38
C ASN A 161 -21.82 17.21 -15.33
N GLY A 162 -21.66 18.48 -15.69
CA GLY A 162 -21.81 19.60 -14.76
C GLY A 162 -20.51 20.17 -14.19
N PHE A 163 -19.35 19.96 -14.83
CA PHE A 163 -18.12 20.68 -14.47
C PHE A 163 -18.31 22.19 -14.68
N GLY A 164 -18.08 23.00 -13.65
CA GLY A 164 -18.34 24.44 -13.73
C GLY A 164 -19.77 24.85 -13.35
N HIS A 165 -20.62 23.93 -12.87
CA HIS A 165 -21.97 24.25 -12.38
C HIS A 165 -21.98 25.13 -11.10
N SER A 166 -20.87 25.12 -10.36
CA SER A 166 -20.58 26.06 -9.28
C SER A 166 -19.08 26.21 -9.15
N ILE A 167 -18.59 27.45 -9.15
CA ILE A 167 -17.19 27.80 -8.95
C ILE A 167 -17.06 28.85 -7.85
N SER A 168 -15.90 28.89 -7.20
CA SER A 168 -15.61 29.89 -6.18
C SER A 168 -14.10 30.03 -5.99
N TRP A 169 -13.59 31.27 -6.01
CA TRP A 169 -12.18 31.54 -5.69
C TRP A 169 -11.91 31.30 -4.21
N LEU A 170 -10.91 30.47 -3.89
CA LEU A 170 -10.34 30.52 -2.54
C LEU A 170 -9.65 31.90 -2.41
N ASN A 171 -9.50 32.42 -1.19
CA ASN A 171 -9.08 33.82 -0.96
C ASN A 171 -7.69 34.18 -1.50
N ASP A 172 -7.01 33.21 -2.09
CA ASP A 172 -5.76 33.37 -2.81
C ASP A 172 -6.10 33.53 -4.30
N ASP A 173 -5.63 34.62 -4.93
CA ASP A 173 -5.99 34.99 -6.31
C ASP A 173 -5.66 33.92 -7.37
N GLU A 174 -4.99 32.83 -7.01
CA GLU A 174 -4.53 31.77 -7.91
C GLU A 174 -5.22 30.41 -7.66
N THR A 175 -6.15 30.33 -6.69
CA THR A 175 -6.77 29.06 -6.31
C THR A 175 -8.28 29.06 -6.54
N LEU A 176 -8.78 28.13 -7.36
CA LEU A 176 -10.19 27.99 -7.71
C LEU A 176 -10.73 26.65 -7.25
N ALA A 177 -11.88 26.67 -6.58
CA ALA A 177 -12.68 25.47 -6.32
C ALA A 177 -13.77 25.35 -7.38
N VAL A 178 -13.91 24.15 -7.96
CA VAL A 178 -14.89 23.83 -8.99
C VAL A 178 -15.72 22.62 -8.55
N LEU A 179 -17.03 22.76 -8.59
CA LEU A 179 -17.96 21.67 -8.33
C LEU A 179 -18.12 20.79 -9.57
N MET A 180 -18.07 19.49 -9.33
CA MET A 180 -18.19 18.39 -10.29
C MET A 180 -19.37 17.49 -9.91
N LEU A 181 -20.17 17.05 -10.89
CA LEU A 181 -21.29 16.13 -10.67
C LEU A 181 -21.10 14.84 -11.49
N LYS A 182 -21.32 13.68 -10.87
CA LYS A 182 -21.34 12.38 -11.55
C LYS A 182 -22.73 12.14 -12.17
N SER A 183 -22.74 11.74 -13.44
CA SER A 183 -23.93 11.28 -14.16
C SER A 183 -24.41 9.91 -13.64
N THR A 184 -23.50 9.05 -13.21
CA THR A 184 -23.85 7.66 -12.86
C THR A 184 -24.51 7.49 -11.50
N ASN A 185 -25.61 6.73 -11.50
CA ASN A 185 -26.33 6.37 -10.29
C ASN A 185 -25.58 5.35 -9.41
N ASN A 186 -24.50 4.70 -9.84
CA ASN A 186 -23.91 3.58 -9.09
C ASN A 186 -22.85 3.97 -8.05
N SER A 187 -22.44 5.23 -7.98
CA SER A 187 -21.50 5.71 -6.98
C SER A 187 -22.20 6.16 -5.69
N SER A 188 -21.55 5.97 -4.53
CA SER A 188 -22.03 6.44 -3.23
C SER A 188 -22.02 7.98 -3.12
N MET A 189 -21.26 8.66 -3.98
CA MET A 189 -21.17 10.13 -4.08
C MET A 189 -21.46 10.60 -5.50
N LYS A 190 -22.47 11.46 -5.65
CA LYS A 190 -22.87 12.04 -6.94
C LYS A 190 -22.12 13.32 -7.30
N SER A 191 -21.17 13.75 -6.49
CA SER A 191 -20.49 15.03 -6.67
C SER A 191 -19.17 15.09 -5.92
N GLU A 192 -18.25 15.86 -6.43
CA GLU A 192 -16.97 16.19 -5.79
C GLU A 192 -16.60 17.65 -6.05
N ILE A 193 -15.68 18.19 -5.28
CA ILE A 193 -15.14 19.54 -5.48
C ILE A 193 -13.67 19.37 -5.81
N GLN A 194 -13.28 19.81 -7.00
CA GLN A 194 -11.90 19.82 -7.45
C GLN A 194 -11.31 21.20 -7.19
N VAL A 195 -10.13 21.24 -6.57
CA VAL A 195 -9.44 22.50 -6.27
C VAL A 195 -8.17 22.60 -7.09
N TYR A 196 -8.05 23.68 -7.85
CA TYR A 196 -6.91 23.98 -8.71
C TYR A 196 -6.11 25.13 -8.11
N LYS A 197 -4.79 24.95 -7.96
CA LYS A 197 -3.85 26.00 -7.56
C LYS A 197 -3.03 26.47 -8.76
N ASN A 198 -2.48 27.68 -8.69
CA ASN A 198 -1.52 28.24 -9.65
C ASN A 198 -2.06 28.30 -11.09
N ILE A 199 -3.34 28.65 -11.23
CA ILE A 199 -4.09 28.50 -12.49
C ILE A 199 -3.50 29.36 -13.62
N PHE A 200 -2.80 30.44 -13.30
CA PHE A 200 -2.21 31.36 -14.27
C PHE A 200 -0.82 30.95 -14.79
N LEU A 201 -0.15 29.98 -14.18
CA LEU A 201 1.18 29.53 -14.59
C LEU A 201 1.12 28.50 -15.73
N ASN A 202 0.01 27.77 -15.88
CA ASN A 202 -0.18 26.73 -16.90
C ASN A 202 -0.99 27.22 -18.11
N ARG A 203 -0.55 28.31 -18.76
CA ARG A 203 -1.28 28.97 -19.86
C ARG A 203 -1.40 28.16 -21.16
N THR A 204 -0.74 27.00 -21.27
CA THR A 204 -0.53 26.30 -22.55
C THR A 204 -0.96 24.83 -22.57
N HIS A 205 -1.54 24.29 -21.50
CA HIS A 205 -1.94 22.89 -21.46
C HIS A 205 -3.46 22.73 -21.36
N ASP A 206 -4.03 21.99 -22.32
CA ASP A 206 -5.45 21.63 -22.39
C ASP A 206 -5.95 20.75 -21.22
N SER A 207 -5.05 20.33 -20.33
CA SER A 207 -5.40 19.59 -19.12
C SER A 207 -4.67 20.16 -17.90
N ILE A 208 -5.44 20.62 -16.90
CA ILE A 208 -4.92 20.90 -15.56
C ILE A 208 -5.40 19.79 -14.63
N VAL A 209 -4.47 19.19 -13.91
CA VAL A 209 -4.76 18.21 -12.85
C VAL A 209 -5.15 18.97 -11.57
N PRO A 210 -6.26 18.60 -10.90
CA PRO A 210 -6.63 19.24 -9.63
C PRO A 210 -5.56 18.98 -8.57
N SER A 211 -5.26 20.00 -7.77
CA SER A 211 -4.31 19.89 -6.65
C SER A 211 -4.83 18.96 -5.55
N PHE A 212 -6.14 18.96 -5.31
CA PHE A 212 -6.82 18.00 -4.43
C PHE A 212 -8.34 17.97 -4.71
N VAL A 213 -9.00 16.95 -4.19
CA VAL A 213 -10.44 16.71 -4.33
C VAL A 213 -11.10 16.63 -2.94
N ILE A 214 -12.32 17.14 -2.83
CA ILE A 214 -13.16 17.01 -1.63
C ILE A 214 -14.46 16.26 -2.03
N PRO A 215 -14.86 15.22 -1.28
CA PRO A 215 -14.16 14.65 -0.12
C PRO A 215 -12.97 13.76 -0.51
N ASN A 216 -12.08 13.51 0.45
CA ASN A 216 -10.91 12.63 0.29
C ASN A 216 -10.74 11.75 1.54
N ASN A 217 -9.69 10.93 1.58
CA ASN A 217 -9.41 10.01 2.69
C ASN A 217 -9.16 10.71 4.03
N GLN A 218 -8.68 11.95 4.04
CA GLN A 218 -8.49 12.74 5.26
C GLN A 218 -9.74 13.56 5.62
N GLN A 219 -10.56 13.93 4.64
CA GLN A 219 -11.74 14.79 4.76
C GLN A 219 -13.00 14.01 4.40
N THR A 220 -13.41 13.11 5.29
CA THR A 220 -14.55 12.23 5.05
C THR A 220 -15.88 12.89 5.46
N LEU A 221 -16.94 12.60 4.71
CA LEU A 221 -18.30 13.12 4.95
C LEU A 221 -19.25 12.04 5.50
N SER A 222 -18.70 10.97 6.07
CA SER A 222 -19.45 9.82 6.59
C SER A 222 -20.47 10.20 7.67
N GLY A 223 -20.18 11.24 8.47
CA GLY A 223 -21.07 11.73 9.53
C GLY A 223 -22.38 12.38 9.05
N ILE A 224 -22.53 12.68 7.76
CA ILE A 224 -23.78 13.27 7.20
C ILE A 224 -24.79 12.18 6.83
N GLN A 225 -24.34 10.93 6.67
CA GLN A 225 -25.25 9.82 6.39
C GLN A 225 -26.02 9.47 7.66
N ARG A 226 -27.22 10.05 7.82
CA ARG A 226 -28.18 9.58 8.81
C ARG A 226 -28.39 8.08 8.61
N SER A 227 -28.22 7.32 9.69
CA SER A 227 -28.21 5.85 9.83
C SER A 227 -29.24 5.05 9.02
N ASN A 228 -30.28 5.65 8.45
CA ASN A 228 -31.38 4.97 7.76
C ASN A 228 -31.67 5.46 6.33
N SER A 229 -30.87 6.36 5.74
CA SER A 229 -31.15 6.88 4.40
C SER A 229 -30.09 6.44 3.40
N ARG A 230 -30.47 5.57 2.45
CA ARG A 230 -29.70 5.26 1.22
C ARG A 230 -29.56 6.48 0.27
N ARG A 231 -29.82 7.72 0.73
CA ARG A 231 -29.76 8.91 -0.12
C ARG A 231 -28.31 9.23 -0.43
N LYS A 232 -27.97 9.15 -1.71
CA LYS A 232 -26.66 9.50 -2.26
C LYS A 232 -26.42 10.99 -2.03
N PHE A 233 -25.25 11.29 -1.48
CA PHE A 233 -24.84 12.64 -1.16
C PHE A 233 -24.48 13.41 -2.44
N SER A 234 -24.99 14.64 -2.57
CA SER A 234 -24.78 15.50 -3.74
C SER A 234 -24.70 16.96 -3.31
N PHE A 235 -23.60 17.60 -3.69
CA PHE A 235 -23.39 19.03 -3.55
C PHE A 235 -24.24 19.80 -4.57
N ARG A 236 -24.70 20.98 -4.15
CA ARG A 236 -25.54 21.88 -4.96
C ARG A 236 -24.79 23.17 -5.31
N ARG A 237 -24.05 23.72 -4.35
CA ARG A 237 -23.34 25.00 -4.51
C ARG A 237 -22.13 25.04 -3.60
N ILE A 238 -21.09 25.70 -4.07
CA ILE A 238 -19.92 26.08 -3.27
C ILE A 238 -19.88 27.60 -3.14
N ARG A 239 -19.42 28.07 -1.98
CA ARG A 239 -19.06 29.45 -1.72
C ARG A 239 -17.80 29.46 -0.88
N THR A 240 -17.01 30.51 -1.05
CA THR A 240 -15.76 30.70 -0.31
C THR A 240 -15.78 32.06 0.37
N ARG A 241 -15.18 32.13 1.55
CA ARG A 241 -14.94 33.39 2.27
C ARG A 241 -13.74 33.21 3.18
N SER A 242 -12.70 34.03 2.99
CA SER A 242 -11.49 34.00 3.84
C SER A 242 -10.83 32.63 3.88
N ASN A 243 -10.63 32.00 2.71
CA ASN A 243 -10.07 30.65 2.54
C ASN A 243 -10.90 29.52 3.15
N ASN A 244 -12.07 29.83 3.72
CA ASN A 244 -13.03 28.83 4.14
C ASN A 244 -13.91 28.43 2.97
N LEU A 245 -14.27 27.15 2.92
CA LEU A 245 -15.16 26.60 1.91
C LEU A 245 -16.49 26.23 2.56
N LEU A 246 -17.57 26.78 2.04
CA LEU A 246 -18.93 26.48 2.44
C LEU A 246 -19.64 25.75 1.30
N ILE A 247 -20.17 24.57 1.61
CA ILE A 247 -20.73 23.65 0.65
C ILE A 247 -22.19 23.42 1.02
N GLN A 248 -23.09 23.78 0.11
CA GLN A 248 -24.51 23.49 0.25
C GLN A 248 -24.81 22.13 -0.37
N VAL A 249 -25.44 21.25 0.39
CA VAL A 249 -25.88 19.92 -0.04
C VAL A 249 -27.30 20.01 -0.59
N LYS A 250 -27.68 19.14 -1.54
CA LYS A 250 -29.03 19.14 -2.15
C LYS A 250 -30.18 19.08 -1.14
N ASN A 251 -29.99 18.45 0.02
CA ASN A 251 -31.00 18.32 1.06
C ASN A 251 -31.18 19.58 1.93
N GLY A 252 -30.41 20.63 1.69
CA GLY A 252 -30.44 21.86 2.49
C GLY A 252 -29.37 21.92 3.58
N ASP A 253 -28.70 20.80 3.89
CA ASP A 253 -27.57 20.76 4.81
C ASP A 253 -26.39 21.60 4.31
N ILE A 254 -25.64 22.19 5.24
CA ILE A 254 -24.47 23.01 4.96
C ILE A 254 -23.24 22.33 5.57
N VAL A 255 -22.19 22.17 4.77
CA VAL A 255 -20.87 21.73 5.24
C VAL A 255 -19.91 22.90 5.18
N TYR A 256 -19.35 23.26 6.31
CA TYR A 256 -18.35 24.31 6.43
C TYR A 256 -16.98 23.69 6.70
N ILE A 257 -16.04 23.96 5.80
CA ILE A 257 -14.65 23.53 5.87
C ILE A 257 -13.80 24.78 6.11
N PRO A 258 -13.40 25.05 7.36
CA PRO A 258 -12.55 26.18 7.65
C PRO A 258 -11.17 26.00 7.03
N SER A 259 -10.53 27.13 6.72
CA SER A 259 -9.11 27.19 6.43
C SER A 259 -8.34 26.78 7.67
N ALA A 260 -7.62 25.66 7.59
CA ALA A 260 -6.74 25.23 8.66
C ALA A 260 -5.34 25.83 8.46
N ASP A 261 -4.69 26.22 9.56
CA ASP A 261 -3.32 26.75 9.55
C ASP A 261 -2.30 25.71 9.04
N ALA A 262 -1.09 26.18 8.74
CA ALA A 262 0.01 25.28 8.37
C ALA A 262 0.24 24.22 9.46
N GLY A 263 0.42 22.97 9.05
CA GLY A 263 0.50 21.80 9.92
C GLY A 263 -0.84 21.18 10.34
N PHE A 264 -1.98 21.78 9.97
CA PHE A 264 -3.32 21.29 10.31
C PHE A 264 -4.20 21.08 9.06
N CYS A 265 -5.09 20.08 9.10
CA CYS A 265 -6.14 19.89 8.09
C CYS A 265 -7.51 19.67 8.71
N SER A 266 -8.56 20.08 7.99
CA SER A 266 -9.94 20.00 8.45
C SER A 266 -10.48 18.59 8.20
N MET A 267 -10.47 17.72 9.22
CA MET A 267 -10.73 16.27 9.07
C MET A 267 -12.02 15.78 9.71
N LYS A 268 -12.33 16.25 10.93
CA LYS A 268 -13.42 15.69 11.73
C LYS A 268 -14.69 16.49 11.53
N LEU A 269 -15.70 15.86 10.96
CA LEU A 269 -17.02 16.47 10.83
C LEU A 269 -17.78 16.45 12.16
N VAL A 270 -18.23 17.61 12.61
CA VAL A 270 -19.03 17.78 13.83
C VAL A 270 -20.31 18.54 13.47
N LEU A 271 -21.45 18.04 13.93
CA LEU A 271 -22.72 18.76 13.82
C LEU A 271 -22.77 19.82 14.92
N ILE A 272 -22.95 21.08 14.55
CA ILE A 272 -23.11 22.18 15.51
C ILE A 272 -24.61 22.43 15.72
N ASN A 273 -25.11 22.06 16.90
CA ASN A 273 -26.48 22.28 17.38
C ASN A 273 -27.59 21.74 16.46
N SER A 274 -28.86 21.96 16.81
CA SER A 274 -30.07 21.56 16.05
C SER A 274 -30.21 22.20 14.66
N SER A 275 -29.20 22.95 14.21
CA SER A 275 -29.07 23.45 12.84
C SER A 275 -28.49 22.38 11.90
N ASN A 276 -28.94 22.36 10.65
CA ASN A 276 -28.41 21.51 9.57
C ASN A 276 -26.98 21.95 9.11
N LEU A 277 -26.10 22.31 10.05
CA LEU A 277 -24.75 22.83 9.83
C LEU A 277 -23.71 21.85 10.37
N TYR A 278 -22.89 21.34 9.47
CA TYR A 278 -21.76 20.47 9.76
C TYR A 278 -20.46 21.24 9.58
N VAL A 279 -19.59 21.22 10.59
CA VAL A 279 -18.29 21.89 10.56
C VAL A 279 -17.16 20.87 10.62
N MET A 280 -16.20 20.99 9.71
CA MET A 280 -14.96 20.21 9.81
C MET A 280 -13.99 20.89 10.79
N GLN A 281 -13.64 20.21 11.87
CA GLN A 281 -12.68 20.72 12.83
C GLN A 281 -11.23 20.49 12.35
N PRO A 282 -10.34 21.49 12.53
CA PRO A 282 -8.93 21.34 12.23
C PRO A 282 -8.29 20.32 13.18
N ARG A 283 -7.45 19.44 12.63
CA ARG A 283 -6.60 18.51 13.37
C ARG A 283 -5.18 18.55 12.82
N PRO A 284 -4.16 18.24 13.64
CA PRO A 284 -2.80 18.08 13.15
C PRO A 284 -2.76 17.07 12.00
N CYS A 285 -1.86 17.28 11.04
CA CYS A 285 -1.63 16.32 9.97
C CYS A 285 -1.36 14.92 10.55
N VAL A 286 -1.97 13.91 9.92
CA VAL A 286 -1.73 12.51 10.28
C VAL A 286 -0.27 12.13 10.02
N SER A 287 0.20 11.09 10.71
CA SER A 287 1.56 10.57 10.52
C SER A 287 1.85 10.30 9.06
N GLY A 288 3.04 10.66 8.59
CA GLY A 288 3.43 10.54 7.19
C GLY A 288 2.92 11.65 6.27
N SER A 289 2.28 12.70 6.81
CA SER A 289 1.80 13.84 6.02
C SER A 289 2.17 15.17 6.64
N PHE A 290 2.21 16.24 5.86
CA PHE A 290 2.56 17.59 6.30
C PHE A 290 1.72 18.62 5.53
N LYS A 291 1.69 19.87 6.00
CA LYS A 291 1.02 20.95 5.29
C LYS A 291 1.75 22.27 5.51
N ASN A 292 2.31 22.82 4.44
CA ASN A 292 3.13 24.02 4.49
C ASN A 292 2.34 25.34 4.40
N THR A 293 1.14 25.33 3.82
CA THR A 293 0.30 26.53 3.65
C THR A 293 -1.03 26.37 4.37
N SER A 294 -1.62 27.49 4.81
CA SER A 294 -3.01 27.49 5.28
C SER A 294 -3.99 27.16 4.15
N GLY A 295 -5.17 26.65 4.48
CA GLY A 295 -6.25 26.46 3.52
C GLY A 295 -7.19 25.31 3.87
N PRO A 296 -8.24 25.07 3.07
CA PRO A 296 -9.23 24.02 3.34
C PRO A 296 -8.77 22.64 2.86
N GLY A 297 -7.64 22.55 2.18
CA GLY A 297 -7.12 21.29 1.60
C GLY A 297 -6.56 20.31 2.63
N PRO A 298 -6.37 19.05 2.22
CA PRO A 298 -5.79 17.99 3.05
C PRO A 298 -4.28 18.22 3.26
N CYS A 299 -3.66 17.42 4.13
CA CYS A 299 -2.21 17.37 4.25
C CYS A 299 -1.60 16.59 3.07
N THR A 300 -0.43 17.05 2.63
CA THR A 300 0.38 16.43 1.58
C THR A 300 1.16 15.26 2.16
N VAL A 301 1.34 14.19 1.40
CA VAL A 301 2.12 13.01 1.83
C VAL A 301 3.61 13.37 1.86
N CYS A 302 4.33 12.92 2.91
CA CYS A 302 5.77 13.08 2.98
C CYS A 302 6.48 12.32 1.86
N PRO A 303 7.45 12.93 1.15
CA PRO A 303 8.23 12.25 0.13
C PRO A 303 9.08 11.11 0.74
N PRO A 304 9.56 10.15 -0.07
CA PRO A 304 10.46 9.09 0.39
C PRO A 304 11.70 9.67 1.08
N ARG A 305 12.30 8.90 2.00
CA ARG A 305 13.43 9.33 2.86
C ARG A 305 13.13 10.48 3.82
N THR A 306 11.87 10.86 3.96
CA THR A 306 11.42 11.83 4.97
C THR A 306 10.30 11.22 5.80
N LYS A 307 10.19 11.65 7.06
CA LYS A 307 9.19 11.18 8.01
C LYS A 307 8.44 12.32 8.67
N ASN A 308 7.22 12.00 9.09
CA ASN A 308 6.51 12.78 10.08
C ASN A 308 5.80 11.84 11.08
N PRO A 309 6.24 11.78 12.36
CA PRO A 309 5.54 11.01 13.39
C PRO A 309 4.06 11.36 13.52
N GLY A 310 3.64 12.57 13.14
CA GLY A 310 2.25 13.02 13.31
C GLY A 310 1.93 13.37 14.76
N ASN A 311 0.67 13.71 15.03
CA ASN A 311 0.17 14.24 16.31
C ASN A 311 0.66 15.66 16.69
N TYR A 312 1.49 16.29 15.86
CA TYR A 312 1.87 17.69 15.99
C TYR A 312 1.72 18.42 14.65
N SER A 313 1.67 19.75 14.72
CA SER A 313 1.60 20.61 13.53
C SER A 313 2.88 20.48 12.70
N ALA A 314 2.81 19.79 11.56
CA ALA A 314 3.96 19.55 10.70
C ALA A 314 3.88 20.40 9.43
N ILE A 315 4.72 21.43 9.37
CA ILE A 315 4.86 22.34 8.21
C ILE A 315 5.77 21.73 7.14
N GLN A 316 6.66 20.82 7.53
CA GLN A 316 7.60 20.10 6.67
C GLN A 316 7.90 18.71 7.22
N CYS A 317 8.34 17.79 6.35
CA CYS A 317 8.81 16.47 6.74
C CYS A 317 10.27 16.52 7.20
N ARG A 318 10.64 15.66 8.15
CA ARG A 318 12.01 15.55 8.66
C ARG A 318 12.77 14.51 7.84
N PRO A 319 14.05 14.70 7.49
CA PRO A 319 14.83 13.67 6.81
C PRO A 319 15.01 12.45 7.72
N CYS A 320 15.03 11.26 7.14
CA CYS A 320 15.40 10.03 7.82
C CYS A 320 16.89 9.75 7.73
N ASN A 321 17.39 8.89 8.63
CA ASN A 321 18.73 8.32 8.50
C ASN A 321 18.90 7.52 7.19
N SER A 322 20.10 7.52 6.61
CA SER A 322 20.39 6.92 5.30
C SER A 322 20.27 5.40 5.27
N THR A 323 20.41 4.74 6.42
CA THR A 323 20.31 3.29 6.59
C THR A 323 18.92 2.82 7.04
N ALA A 324 18.03 3.76 7.40
CA ALA A 324 16.70 3.43 7.89
C ALA A 324 15.67 3.34 6.76
N PHE A 325 14.67 2.48 6.92
CA PHE A 325 13.57 2.35 5.98
C PHE A 325 12.50 3.44 6.22
N CYS A 326 12.46 4.39 5.28
CA CYS A 326 11.48 5.48 5.23
C CYS A 326 10.85 5.57 3.83
N PRO A 327 9.74 4.85 3.60
CA PRO A 327 9.01 4.90 2.34
C PRO A 327 8.21 6.20 2.21
N LEU A 328 7.51 6.36 1.09
CA LEU A 328 6.53 7.44 0.90
C LEU A 328 5.53 7.46 2.07
N GLY A 329 5.32 8.61 2.70
CA GLY A 329 4.42 8.72 3.84
C GLY A 329 4.90 8.05 5.12
N ALA A 330 6.22 7.93 5.32
CA ALA A 330 6.78 7.33 6.53
C ALA A 330 6.36 8.08 7.80
N SER A 331 5.90 7.32 8.80
CA SER A 331 5.62 7.83 10.13
C SER A 331 6.90 7.96 10.96
N ASP A 332 7.78 6.96 10.90
CA ASP A 332 9.07 6.97 11.58
C ASP A 332 10.14 6.19 10.81
N GLU A 333 11.35 6.15 11.35
CA GLU A 333 12.41 5.27 10.90
C GLU A 333 12.20 3.85 11.40
N VAL A 334 12.27 2.87 10.49
CA VAL A 334 12.16 1.45 10.81
C VAL A 334 13.41 0.74 10.32
N ASN A 335 13.89 -0.23 11.10
CA ASN A 335 14.94 -1.13 10.64
C ASN A 335 14.29 -2.38 10.03
N LEU A 336 14.60 -2.69 8.77
CA LEU A 336 14.02 -3.85 8.09
C LEU A 336 14.58 -5.18 8.61
N THR A 337 15.73 -5.17 9.30
CA THR A 337 16.28 -6.40 9.91
C THR A 337 15.37 -6.99 10.98
N ASP A 338 14.48 -6.19 11.56
CA ASP A 338 13.49 -6.64 12.54
C ASP A 338 12.35 -7.43 11.88
N PHE A 339 12.28 -7.43 10.54
CA PHE A 339 11.20 -8.01 9.74
C PHE A 339 11.72 -8.99 8.68
N ASN A 340 12.75 -9.77 9.00
CA ASN A 340 13.37 -10.70 8.05
C ASN A 340 12.38 -11.70 7.45
N SER A 341 12.47 -11.93 6.15
CA SER A 341 11.83 -13.08 5.51
C SER A 341 12.61 -14.34 5.90
N TYR A 342 11.90 -15.38 6.28
CA TYR A 342 12.47 -16.70 6.48
C TYR A 342 11.47 -17.73 5.99
N ASN A 343 11.99 -18.80 5.41
CA ASN A 343 11.22 -19.95 5.04
C ASN A 343 11.83 -21.11 5.83
N GLN A 344 11.07 -21.69 6.75
CA GLN A 344 11.44 -22.96 7.37
C GLN A 344 11.30 -24.06 6.31
N THR A 345 12.21 -24.07 5.34
CA THR A 345 12.43 -25.25 4.50
C THR A 345 13.21 -26.23 5.36
N PHE A 346 12.54 -27.25 5.87
CA PHE A 346 13.26 -28.48 6.17
C PHE A 346 13.81 -28.96 4.83
N SER A 347 15.10 -28.72 4.58
CA SER A 347 15.82 -29.41 3.52
C SER A 347 15.82 -30.88 3.94
N TYR A 348 14.87 -31.66 3.42
CA TYR A 348 14.99 -33.10 3.50
C TYR A 348 16.35 -33.45 2.92
N PRO A 349 17.21 -34.18 3.66
CA PRO A 349 18.51 -34.54 3.13
C PRO A 349 18.28 -35.31 1.84
N ASP A 350 18.99 -34.90 0.78
CA ASP A 350 18.92 -35.53 -0.53
C ASP A 350 19.04 -37.04 -0.34
N THR A 351 18.09 -37.79 -0.92
CA THR A 351 18.16 -39.24 -0.91
C THR A 351 19.42 -39.63 -1.68
N PRO A 352 20.43 -40.26 -1.04
CA PRO A 352 21.62 -40.72 -1.74
C PRO A 352 21.19 -41.64 -2.88
N ILE A 353 21.86 -41.52 -4.03
CA ILE A 353 21.66 -42.38 -5.22
C ILE A 353 21.98 -43.86 -4.90
N ILE A 354 22.56 -44.11 -3.74
CA ILE A 354 23.04 -45.40 -3.26
C ILE A 354 22.16 -45.83 -2.08
N ASP A 355 21.46 -46.94 -2.29
CA ASP A 355 20.41 -47.50 -1.45
C ASP A 355 20.86 -48.73 -0.63
N ASP A 356 21.99 -49.35 -1.01
CA ASP A 356 22.58 -50.47 -0.29
C ASP A 356 23.48 -50.01 0.88
N TYR A 357 23.32 -50.64 2.04
CA TYR A 357 24.15 -50.41 3.22
C TYR A 357 25.63 -50.69 2.91
N ASP A 358 25.90 -51.73 2.12
CA ASP A 358 27.26 -52.10 1.74
C ASP A 358 27.91 -51.05 0.83
N ASP A 359 27.14 -50.45 -0.08
CA ASP A 359 27.62 -49.38 -0.95
C ASP A 359 27.75 -48.05 -0.19
N LEU A 360 26.89 -47.76 0.78
CA LEU A 360 27.02 -46.58 1.64
C LEU A 360 28.24 -46.70 2.56
N LEU A 361 28.47 -47.90 3.09
CA LEU A 361 29.69 -48.25 3.83
C LEU A 361 30.90 -48.01 2.93
N LEU A 362 30.94 -48.59 1.72
CA LEU A 362 32.04 -48.37 0.76
C LEU A 362 32.23 -46.89 0.42
N LEU A 363 31.16 -46.16 0.12
CA LEU A 363 31.21 -44.74 -0.18
C LEU A 363 31.79 -43.94 1.01
N LYS A 364 31.38 -44.23 2.25
CA LYS A 364 31.93 -43.57 3.44
C LYS A 364 33.38 -43.99 3.71
N PHE A 365 33.76 -45.23 3.39
CA PHE A 365 35.15 -45.68 3.45
C PHE A 365 36.05 -44.91 2.49
N PHE A 366 35.56 -44.57 1.29
CA PHE A 366 36.35 -43.88 0.25
C PHE A 366 36.10 -42.36 0.15
N SER A 367 35.05 -41.82 0.77
CA SER A 367 34.74 -40.39 0.73
C SER A 367 35.77 -39.59 1.52
N THR A 368 36.51 -38.75 0.81
CA THR A 368 37.53 -37.87 1.39
C THR A 368 37.07 -36.44 1.24
N ASN A 369 36.16 -36.00 2.12
CA ASN A 369 35.88 -34.57 2.24
C ASN A 369 37.14 -33.89 2.78
N MET A 370 37.68 -32.91 2.05
CA MET A 370 39.03 -32.31 2.28
C MET A 370 39.21 -31.51 3.58
N LYS A 371 38.27 -31.59 4.54
CA LYS A 371 38.48 -31.02 5.88
C LYS A 371 39.36 -31.98 6.70
N TRP A 372 40.46 -31.47 7.26
CA TRP A 372 41.44 -32.26 8.03
C TRP A 372 40.83 -33.07 9.18
N ASN A 373 39.86 -32.49 9.90
CA ASN A 373 39.15 -33.21 10.96
C ASN A 373 38.43 -34.45 10.41
N CYS A 374 37.91 -34.38 9.19
CA CYS A 374 37.19 -35.46 8.55
C CYS A 374 38.09 -36.57 8.07
N LEU A 375 39.26 -36.24 7.56
CA LEU A 375 40.25 -37.21 7.11
C LEU A 375 40.79 -38.06 8.27
N ILE A 376 40.92 -37.50 9.48
CA ILE A 376 41.36 -38.25 10.67
C ILE A 376 40.28 -39.24 11.15
N PHE A 377 39.00 -38.94 10.92
CA PHE A 377 37.90 -39.84 11.30
C PHE A 377 37.52 -40.85 10.21
N THR A 378 38.15 -40.83 9.02
CA THR A 378 37.86 -41.83 7.99
C THR A 378 38.55 -43.17 8.30
N PRO A 379 37.86 -44.30 8.11
CA PRO A 379 38.46 -45.63 8.25
C PRO A 379 39.67 -45.83 7.33
N LEU A 380 39.63 -45.27 6.11
CA LEU A 380 40.69 -45.38 5.11
C LEU A 380 42.01 -44.72 5.55
N PHE A 381 41.96 -43.63 6.31
CA PHE A 381 43.17 -43.02 6.85
C PHE A 381 43.89 -43.95 7.85
N TRP A 382 43.14 -44.58 8.76
CA TRP A 382 43.72 -45.49 9.75
C TRP A 382 44.17 -46.81 9.14
N THR A 383 43.48 -47.33 8.12
CA THR A 383 43.94 -48.53 7.39
C THR A 383 45.20 -48.24 6.57
N LEU A 384 45.31 -47.05 5.96
CA LEU A 384 46.56 -46.59 5.32
C LEU A 384 47.70 -46.45 6.33
N MET A 385 47.45 -45.85 7.50
CA MET A 385 48.44 -45.76 8.56
C MET A 385 48.88 -47.13 9.07
N ALA A 386 47.93 -48.06 9.29
CA ALA A 386 48.22 -49.42 9.71
C ALA A 386 49.02 -50.20 8.64
N THR A 387 48.68 -50.06 7.36
CA THR A 387 49.43 -50.69 6.26
C THR A 387 50.83 -50.10 6.10
N ILE A 388 51.00 -48.77 6.22
CA ILE A 388 52.33 -48.12 6.23
C ILE A 388 53.16 -48.61 7.42
N LEU A 389 52.58 -48.70 8.62
CA LEU A 389 53.27 -49.25 9.80
C LEU A 389 53.64 -50.72 9.58
N CYS A 390 52.76 -51.53 9.00
CA CYS A 390 53.06 -52.93 8.66
C CYS A 390 54.18 -53.02 7.62
N LEU A 391 54.19 -52.16 6.60
CA LEU A 391 55.25 -52.07 5.60
C LEU A 391 56.58 -51.62 6.23
N LEU A 392 56.57 -50.64 7.14
CA LEU A 392 57.76 -50.21 7.86
C LEU A 392 58.34 -51.34 8.72
N VAL A 393 57.49 -52.06 9.47
CA VAL A 393 57.90 -53.24 10.23
C VAL A 393 58.45 -54.31 9.29
N TRP A 394 57.81 -54.54 8.15
CA TRP A 394 58.29 -55.49 7.13
C TRP A 394 59.65 -55.09 6.57
N VAL A 395 59.87 -53.83 6.23
CA VAL A 395 61.16 -53.29 5.74
C VAL A 395 62.23 -53.38 6.82
N ILE A 396 61.94 -53.00 8.07
CA ILE A 396 62.87 -53.10 9.21
C ILE A 396 63.26 -54.56 9.45
N MET A 397 62.30 -55.48 9.42
CA MET A 397 62.56 -56.92 9.56
C MET A 397 63.33 -57.50 8.37
N PHE A 398 63.06 -57.03 7.15
CA PHE A 398 63.80 -57.43 5.95
C PHE A 398 65.25 -56.95 5.99
N LEU A 399 65.47 -55.68 6.36
CA LEU A 399 66.80 -55.09 6.52
C LEU A 399 67.60 -55.76 7.64
N THR A 400 66.96 -56.09 8.77
CA THR A 400 67.59 -56.85 9.87
C THR A 400 67.85 -58.31 9.53
N LYS A 401 67.06 -58.94 8.64
CA LYS A 401 67.34 -60.29 8.11
C LYS A 401 68.51 -60.29 7.12
N ARG A 402 68.68 -59.21 6.34
CA ARG A 402 69.72 -59.10 5.30
C ARG A 402 71.09 -58.69 5.85
N ARG A 403 71.15 -57.91 6.94
CA ARG A 403 72.41 -57.63 7.65
C ARG A 403 72.64 -58.67 8.74
N ARG A 404 73.80 -59.35 8.74
CA ARG A 404 74.26 -60.20 9.85
C ARG A 404 75.27 -59.47 10.77
N PRO A 405 74.84 -58.64 11.74
CA PRO A 405 75.68 -58.27 12.86
C PRO A 405 75.15 -58.93 14.15
N THR A 406 76.09 -59.36 15.00
CA THR A 406 75.90 -60.09 16.26
C THR A 406 75.12 -59.33 17.34
N LEU A 407 74.88 -58.03 17.19
CA LEU A 407 74.09 -57.20 18.12
C LEU A 407 72.56 -57.29 17.91
N ILE A 408 72.09 -57.83 16.78
CA ILE A 408 70.65 -57.90 16.44
C ILE A 408 69.94 -59.10 17.09
N ASP A 409 70.66 -60.12 17.57
CA ASP A 409 70.05 -61.31 18.19
C ASP A 409 69.32 -60.99 19.51
N ILE A 410 69.77 -59.98 20.25
CA ILE A 410 69.11 -59.53 21.50
C ILE A 410 67.73 -58.93 21.20
N TYR A 411 67.62 -58.09 20.16
CA TYR A 411 66.35 -57.50 19.73
C TYR A 411 65.43 -58.54 19.08
N ARG A 412 66.00 -59.49 18.31
CA ARG A 412 65.25 -60.60 17.72
C ARG A 412 64.64 -61.52 18.77
N GLN A 413 65.36 -61.83 19.85
CA GLN A 413 64.81 -62.63 20.96
C GLN A 413 63.72 -61.88 21.73
N ARG A 414 63.88 -60.57 22.00
CA ARG A 414 62.83 -59.76 22.64
C ARG A 414 61.56 -59.68 21.79
N ALA A 415 61.68 -59.48 20.47
CA ALA A 415 60.54 -59.50 19.55
C ALA A 415 59.86 -60.87 19.51
N LYS A 416 60.63 -61.97 19.47
CA LYS A 416 60.11 -63.35 19.58
C LYS A 416 59.31 -63.61 20.85
N THR A 417 59.62 -62.90 21.93
CA THR A 417 58.95 -63.07 23.22
C THR A 417 57.61 -62.33 23.26
N VAL A 418 57.54 -61.13 22.69
CA VAL A 418 56.30 -60.33 22.61
C VAL A 418 55.28 -60.96 21.66
N PHE A 419 55.73 -61.51 20.54
CA PHE A 419 54.85 -62.14 19.55
C PHE A 419 54.62 -63.66 19.77
N LYS A 420 55.05 -64.22 20.91
CA LYS A 420 54.93 -65.65 21.23
C LYS A 420 53.48 -66.13 21.40
N HIS A 421 52.55 -65.22 21.68
CA HIS A 421 51.14 -65.54 21.94
C HIS A 421 50.16 -65.06 20.86
N THR A 422 50.62 -64.27 19.90
CA THR A 422 49.93 -64.05 18.62
C THR A 422 50.48 -65.08 17.64
N ASP A 423 50.17 -66.35 17.87
CA ASP A 423 50.76 -67.44 17.13
C ASP A 423 50.21 -67.51 15.69
N LEU A 424 50.86 -66.75 14.81
CA LEU A 424 50.97 -67.02 13.38
C LEU A 424 52.47 -67.14 12.99
N ILE A 425 53.32 -67.47 13.97
CA ILE A 425 54.79 -67.39 13.90
C ILE A 425 55.36 -68.79 14.24
N GLY A 426 54.79 -69.81 13.61
CA GLY A 426 55.44 -71.09 13.37
C GLY A 426 55.91 -71.12 11.92
N ASP A 427 57.23 -71.14 11.73
CA ASP A 427 57.96 -71.18 10.46
C ASP A 427 58.02 -69.88 9.64
N GLY A 428 59.25 -69.52 9.28
CA GLY A 428 59.71 -68.18 8.89
C GLY A 428 59.20 -67.60 7.56
N GLU A 429 58.04 -68.06 7.07
CA GLU A 429 57.43 -67.64 5.81
C GLU A 429 56.05 -66.97 5.96
N ARG A 430 55.45 -66.90 7.17
CA ARG A 430 54.07 -66.40 7.35
C ARG A 430 53.91 -65.05 8.07
N TRP A 431 54.98 -64.25 8.19
CA TRP A 431 54.92 -62.89 8.76
C TRP A 431 53.95 -61.97 8.03
N ILE A 432 53.82 -62.16 6.71
CA ILE A 432 52.88 -61.45 5.86
C ILE A 432 51.44 -61.72 6.31
N GLY A 433 51.12 -62.96 6.68
CA GLY A 433 49.80 -63.34 7.16
C GLY A 433 49.42 -62.64 8.47
N GLY A 434 50.34 -62.59 9.45
CA GLY A 434 50.07 -61.91 10.73
C GLY A 434 49.90 -60.39 10.60
N LEU A 435 50.68 -59.75 9.72
CA LEU A 435 50.52 -58.32 9.41
C LEU A 435 49.20 -58.04 8.68
N ILE A 436 48.79 -58.92 7.76
CA ILE A 436 47.48 -58.84 7.09
C ILE A 436 46.34 -58.99 8.12
N SER A 437 46.46 -59.91 9.09
CA SER A 437 45.45 -60.08 10.13
C SER A 437 45.24 -58.82 10.98
N ILE A 438 46.30 -58.06 11.27
CA ILE A 438 46.20 -56.79 12.01
C ILE A 438 45.42 -55.75 11.20
N VAL A 439 45.69 -55.63 9.89
CA VAL A 439 44.97 -54.71 9.00
C VAL A 439 43.49 -55.08 8.92
N ILE A 440 43.18 -56.38 8.76
CA ILE A 440 41.78 -56.88 8.73
C ILE A 440 41.06 -56.59 10.05
N PHE A 441 41.70 -56.82 11.20
CA PHE A 441 41.09 -56.57 12.51
C PHE A 441 40.78 -55.08 12.72
N THR A 442 41.67 -54.21 12.23
CA THR A 442 41.46 -52.75 12.25
C THR A 442 40.22 -52.37 11.44
N ILE A 443 40.04 -52.94 10.24
CA ILE A 443 38.86 -52.72 9.39
C ILE A 443 37.58 -53.16 10.11
N ILE A 444 37.56 -54.34 10.73
CA ILE A 444 36.38 -54.90 11.42
C ILE A 444 35.92 -53.99 12.57
N ILE A 445 36.86 -53.50 13.40
CA ILE A 445 36.53 -52.59 14.51
C ILE A 445 35.85 -51.31 13.99
N TYR A 446 36.38 -50.72 12.93
CA TYR A 446 35.80 -49.51 12.35
C TYR A 446 34.43 -49.76 11.69
N CYS A 447 34.23 -50.90 11.03
CA CYS A 447 32.90 -51.30 10.53
C CYS A 447 31.89 -51.40 11.68
N SER A 448 32.27 -51.99 12.83
CA SER A 448 31.40 -52.09 14.00
C SER A 448 31.07 -50.73 14.62
N ILE A 449 32.06 -49.84 14.75
CA ILE A 449 31.85 -48.47 15.25
C ILE A 449 30.91 -47.69 14.32
N PHE A 450 31.13 -47.78 13.01
CA PHE A 450 30.26 -47.16 12.01
C PHE A 450 28.83 -47.70 12.09
N ALA A 451 28.65 -49.02 12.18
CA ALA A 451 27.33 -49.63 12.33
C ALA A 451 26.59 -49.10 13.56
N ILE A 452 27.24 -49.00 14.72
CA ILE A 452 26.64 -48.45 15.94
C ILE A 452 26.20 -46.99 15.74
N PHE A 453 27.05 -46.15 15.15
CA PHE A 453 26.70 -44.75 14.87
C PHE A 453 25.56 -44.63 13.87
N TYR A 454 25.60 -45.42 12.81
CA TYR A 454 24.57 -45.48 11.78
C TYR A 454 23.23 -45.86 12.41
N PHE A 455 23.14 -46.98 13.14
CA PHE A 455 21.90 -47.40 13.80
C PHE A 455 21.40 -46.43 14.88
N SER A 456 22.30 -45.76 15.61
CA SER A 456 21.90 -44.75 16.60
C SER A 456 21.32 -43.47 16.00
N SER A 457 21.55 -43.23 14.70
CA SER A 457 21.06 -42.05 13.99
C SER A 457 19.67 -42.25 13.36
N TYR A 458 19.05 -43.42 13.53
CA TYR A 458 17.70 -43.72 13.05
C TYR A 458 16.67 -43.86 14.20
N PRO A 459 15.42 -43.41 14.02
CA PRO A 459 14.87 -42.73 12.84
C PRO A 459 15.43 -41.31 12.70
N ILE A 460 15.80 -40.92 11.49
CA ILE A 460 16.61 -39.73 11.22
C ILE A 460 15.85 -38.43 11.47
N GLU A 461 14.52 -38.54 11.45
CA GLU A 461 13.55 -37.51 11.76
C GLU A 461 13.62 -37.09 13.24
N LYS A 462 14.14 -37.95 14.12
CA LYS A 462 14.30 -37.69 15.57
C LYS A 462 15.75 -37.39 15.98
N ALA A 463 16.70 -37.53 15.06
CA ALA A 463 18.11 -37.36 15.37
C ALA A 463 18.54 -35.91 15.17
N GLU A 464 19.03 -35.26 16.24
CA GLU A 464 19.69 -33.95 16.12
C GLU A 464 20.83 -34.01 15.09
N ALA A 465 21.22 -32.85 14.55
CA ALA A 465 22.38 -32.74 13.67
C ALA A 465 23.66 -33.13 14.41
N VAL A 466 23.97 -34.43 14.46
CA VAL A 466 25.24 -34.95 14.95
C VAL A 466 26.39 -34.44 14.07
N ASP A 467 27.09 -33.40 14.52
CA ASP A 467 28.31 -32.82 13.91
C ASP A 467 29.51 -33.80 13.85
N LYS A 468 29.33 -35.07 14.19
CA LYS A 468 30.37 -36.11 14.17
C LYS A 468 30.45 -36.85 12.84
N ALA A 469 29.48 -36.70 11.95
CA ALA A 469 29.53 -37.21 10.59
C ALA A 469 30.06 -36.12 9.66
N CYS A 470 31.19 -36.38 9.01
CA CYS A 470 31.87 -35.42 8.14
C CYS A 470 31.20 -35.15 6.79
N ASP A 471 30.02 -35.74 6.61
CA ASP A 471 29.09 -35.40 5.55
C ASP A 471 27.69 -35.74 6.05
N ASN A 472 26.97 -34.69 6.47
CA ASN A 472 25.58 -34.76 6.93
C ASN A 472 24.58 -34.86 5.76
N ASN A 473 25.02 -34.72 4.50
CA ASN A 473 24.13 -34.73 3.35
C ASN A 473 23.68 -36.15 2.96
N GLN A 474 24.38 -37.19 3.41
CA GLN A 474 24.12 -38.60 3.03
C GLN A 474 23.45 -39.40 4.15
N ARG A 475 22.59 -38.74 4.90
CA ARG A 475 21.91 -39.31 6.07
C ARG A 475 20.82 -40.32 5.67
N ASN A 476 20.33 -40.29 4.44
CA ASN A 476 19.08 -40.92 4.03
C ASN A 476 19.23 -42.24 3.24
N SER A 477 20.03 -43.22 3.67
CA SER A 477 19.95 -44.57 3.06
C SER A 477 18.69 -45.30 3.52
N LYS A 478 17.61 -45.01 2.79
CA LYS A 478 16.40 -45.79 2.49
C LYS A 478 15.18 -44.87 2.42
N PHE A 479 15.06 -44.14 1.32
CA PHE A 479 13.80 -43.90 0.58
C PHE A 479 14.23 -43.55 -0.85
N ASP A 480 13.77 -44.30 -1.86
CA ASP A 480 14.28 -44.22 -3.24
C ASP A 480 13.99 -42.89 -3.97
N ASN A 481 13.30 -41.93 -3.34
CA ASN A 481 13.20 -40.54 -3.75
C ASN A 481 12.66 -39.72 -2.56
N ALA A 482 13.08 -38.47 -2.42
CA ALA A 482 12.45 -37.48 -1.52
C ALA A 482 10.96 -37.17 -1.83
N LEU A 483 10.35 -37.91 -2.77
CA LEU A 483 8.96 -37.84 -3.19
C LEU A 483 8.38 -39.22 -3.58
N GLN A 484 8.96 -40.32 -3.12
CA GLN A 484 8.16 -41.51 -2.91
C GLN A 484 7.39 -41.31 -1.60
N LEU A 485 6.22 -40.67 -1.70
CA LEU A 485 5.07 -41.28 -1.04
C LEU A 485 5.19 -42.77 -1.38
N PRO A 486 5.33 -43.71 -0.42
CA PRO A 486 5.14 -45.10 -0.78
C PRO A 486 3.81 -45.13 -1.51
N LEU A 487 3.87 -45.71 -2.71
CA LEU A 487 2.68 -45.96 -3.51
C LEU A 487 1.62 -46.48 -2.54
N PRO A 488 0.42 -45.89 -2.53
CA PRO A 488 -0.54 -46.06 -1.45
C PRO A 488 -0.69 -47.55 -1.14
N GLU A 489 -0.23 -47.95 0.05
CA GLU A 489 -0.55 -49.25 0.60
C GLU A 489 -2.10 -49.31 0.73
N PRO A 490 -2.75 -50.35 0.18
CA PRO A 490 -4.21 -50.43 0.04
C PRO A 490 -4.98 -50.40 1.38
N ASP A 491 -4.27 -50.48 2.49
CA ASP A 491 -4.71 -50.56 3.87
C ASP A 491 -4.94 -49.20 4.55
N GLY A 492 -4.68 -48.09 3.85
CA GLY A 492 -5.20 -46.76 4.22
C GLY A 492 -4.48 -46.03 5.36
N THR A 493 -3.32 -46.51 5.78
CA THR A 493 -2.40 -45.87 6.75
C THR A 493 -1.96 -44.46 6.30
N TYR A 494 -1.81 -44.23 4.99
CA TYR A 494 -1.43 -42.93 4.41
C TYR A 494 -2.51 -41.84 4.44
N TRP A 495 -3.78 -42.19 4.62
CA TRP A 495 -4.80 -41.16 4.87
C TRP A 495 -4.53 -40.41 6.17
N LYS A 496 -3.84 -41.05 7.13
CA LYS A 496 -3.56 -40.47 8.44
C LYS A 496 -2.63 -39.24 8.38
N ILE A 497 -1.60 -39.20 7.52
CA ILE A 497 -0.73 -38.01 7.42
C ILE A 497 -1.47 -36.83 6.76
N PHE A 498 -2.31 -37.10 5.75
CA PHE A 498 -3.18 -36.09 5.17
C PHE A 498 -4.27 -35.65 6.15
N ASP A 499 -4.77 -36.54 7.00
CA ASP A 499 -5.69 -36.19 8.08
C ASP A 499 -5.00 -35.35 9.16
N MET A 500 -3.73 -35.62 9.48
CA MET A 500 -2.92 -34.80 10.39
C MET A 500 -2.69 -33.41 9.79
N LEU A 501 -2.31 -33.31 8.51
CA LEU A 501 -2.19 -32.04 7.79
C LEU A 501 -3.52 -31.28 7.73
N ASN A 502 -4.63 -31.97 7.43
CA ASN A 502 -5.98 -31.41 7.38
C ASN A 502 -6.46 -30.91 8.75
N LYS A 503 -6.00 -31.52 9.84
CA LYS A 503 -6.30 -31.12 11.21
C LYS A 503 -5.35 -30.05 11.76
N GLN A 504 -4.21 -29.79 11.10
CA GLN A 504 -3.24 -28.82 11.59
C GLN A 504 -3.85 -27.41 11.59
N PRO A 505 -3.97 -26.76 12.77
CA PRO A 505 -4.49 -25.40 12.83
C PRO A 505 -3.41 -24.42 12.34
N PHE A 506 -3.69 -23.73 11.23
CA PHE A 506 -2.84 -22.67 10.75
C PHE A 506 -3.26 -21.32 11.34
N THR A 507 -2.30 -20.46 11.62
CA THR A 507 -2.51 -19.07 12.03
C THR A 507 -1.78 -18.16 11.05
N MET A 508 -2.52 -17.23 10.47
CA MET A 508 -1.94 -16.18 9.64
C MET A 508 -1.72 -14.94 10.50
N THR A 509 -0.50 -14.43 10.48
CA THR A 509 -0.12 -13.18 11.14
C THR A 509 0.30 -12.19 10.08
N ILE A 510 -0.29 -11.01 10.10
CA ILE A 510 0.02 -9.92 9.17
C ILE A 510 0.64 -8.78 9.98
N HIS A 511 1.88 -8.42 9.65
CA HIS A 511 2.53 -7.22 10.21
C HIS A 511 2.43 -6.07 9.21
N LEU A 512 1.87 -4.96 9.68
CA LEU A 512 1.88 -3.68 9.00
C LEU A 512 3.07 -2.89 9.53
N VAL A 513 3.99 -2.51 8.63
CA VAL A 513 5.26 -1.86 8.97
C VAL A 513 5.23 -0.41 8.50
N ASN A 514 5.78 0.47 9.34
CA ASN A 514 5.79 1.92 9.14
C ASN A 514 4.37 2.49 8.92
N THR A 515 3.48 2.17 9.86
CA THR A 515 2.11 2.65 9.90
C THR A 515 1.68 2.95 11.34
N ARG A 516 0.77 3.91 11.50
CA ARG A 516 0.09 4.19 12.78
C ARG A 516 -1.37 3.73 12.80
N ALA A 517 -1.71 2.78 11.91
CA ALA A 517 -3.04 2.18 11.88
C ALA A 517 -3.40 1.57 13.24
N GLN A 518 -4.58 1.89 13.75
CA GLN A 518 -5.05 1.38 15.04
C GLN A 518 -5.77 0.04 14.84
N CYS A 519 -5.72 -0.83 15.84
CA CYS A 519 -6.39 -2.14 15.78
C CYS A 519 -7.90 -2.05 15.51
N ASN A 520 -8.56 -1.00 16.02
CA ASN A 520 -10.00 -0.80 15.81
C ASN A 520 -10.36 -0.46 14.36
N ASP A 521 -9.39 -0.01 13.57
CA ASP A 521 -9.58 0.35 12.17
C ASP A 521 -9.29 -0.81 11.21
N ILE A 522 -8.82 -1.94 11.74
CA ILE A 522 -8.53 -3.16 10.98
C ILE A 522 -9.73 -4.10 11.10
N ILE A 523 -10.28 -4.49 9.96
CA ILE A 523 -11.39 -5.42 9.85
C ILE A 523 -10.94 -6.60 9.02
N VAL A 524 -11.02 -7.80 9.59
CA VAL A 524 -10.74 -9.05 8.87
C VAL A 524 -12.05 -9.79 8.65
N GLU A 525 -12.34 -10.05 7.39
CA GLU A 525 -13.53 -10.74 6.92
C GLU A 525 -13.13 -12.02 6.20
N ARG A 526 -13.86 -13.10 6.43
CA ARG A 526 -13.67 -14.36 5.73
C ARG A 526 -14.86 -14.67 4.85
N ASN A 527 -14.58 -15.08 3.61
CA ASN A 527 -15.61 -15.63 2.74
C ASN A 527 -15.78 -17.13 3.03
N ARG A 528 -16.94 -17.51 3.55
CA ARG A 528 -17.39 -18.91 3.55
C ARG A 528 -18.10 -19.10 2.21
N ARG A 529 -17.51 -19.83 1.26
CA ARG A 529 -18.06 -20.28 -0.06
C ARG A 529 -19.22 -19.44 -0.66
N THR A 530 -19.01 -18.93 -1.87
CA THR A 530 -20.01 -18.29 -2.79
C THR A 530 -21.47 -18.26 -2.28
N GLY A 531 -21.90 -17.10 -1.77
CA GLY A 531 -23.30 -16.81 -1.46
C GLY A 531 -23.62 -16.49 0.01
N THR A 532 -22.72 -16.76 0.95
CA THR A 532 -22.93 -16.35 2.36
C THR A 532 -22.25 -15.01 2.69
N PRO A 533 -22.82 -14.20 3.60
CA PRO A 533 -22.23 -12.92 3.98
C PRO A 533 -20.85 -13.12 4.65
N LEU A 534 -19.94 -12.20 4.36
CA LEU A 534 -18.62 -12.13 4.98
C LEU A 534 -18.76 -12.10 6.51
N SER A 535 -18.24 -13.12 7.20
CA SER A 535 -18.23 -13.16 8.65
C SER A 535 -16.97 -12.47 9.16
N ARG A 536 -17.11 -11.51 10.08
CA ARG A 536 -15.98 -10.91 10.80
C ARG A 536 -15.24 -11.99 11.59
N VAL A 537 -13.93 -12.04 11.43
CA VAL A 537 -13.05 -12.96 12.16
C VAL A 537 -12.51 -12.23 13.40
N GLU A 538 -12.47 -12.92 14.53
CA GLU A 538 -11.83 -12.39 15.72
C GLU A 538 -10.32 -12.32 15.49
N THR A 539 -9.71 -11.17 15.76
CA THR A 539 -8.30 -10.90 15.50
C THR A 539 -7.61 -10.49 16.78
N ASN A 540 -6.49 -11.15 17.09
CA ASN A 540 -5.57 -10.69 18.13
C ASN A 540 -4.64 -9.66 17.51
N CYS A 541 -4.91 -8.38 17.79
CA CYS A 541 -4.12 -7.27 17.28
C CYS A 541 -3.19 -6.72 18.35
N THR A 542 -1.93 -6.50 17.99
CA THR A 542 -0.89 -5.93 18.85
C THR A 542 -0.23 -4.76 18.12
N LEU A 543 0.07 -3.69 18.87
CA LEU A 543 0.80 -2.54 18.37
C LEU A 543 2.19 -2.52 19.01
N SER A 544 3.19 -2.15 18.22
CA SER A 544 4.53 -1.88 18.75
C SER A 544 4.50 -0.74 19.78
N PRO A 545 5.45 -0.68 20.72
CA PRO A 545 5.50 0.38 21.74
C PRO A 545 5.50 1.80 21.18
N ASN A 546 6.09 1.97 19.99
CA ASN A 546 6.19 3.26 19.31
C ASN A 546 4.99 3.54 18.38
N ASN A 547 4.04 2.61 18.26
CA ASN A 547 2.91 2.63 17.33
C ASN A 547 3.32 2.81 15.86
N VAL A 548 4.53 2.39 15.48
CA VAL A 548 5.07 2.51 14.11
C VAL A 548 4.85 1.22 13.31
N SER A 549 4.63 0.12 13.99
CA SER A 549 4.19 -1.14 13.41
C SER A 549 3.06 -1.75 14.24
N GLY A 550 2.22 -2.54 13.59
CA GLY A 550 1.18 -3.33 14.23
C GLY A 550 1.10 -4.69 13.59
N SER A 551 0.72 -5.71 14.35
CA SER A 551 0.43 -7.03 13.81
C SER A 551 -0.94 -7.50 14.25
N PHE A 552 -1.59 -8.27 13.40
CA PHE A 552 -2.82 -8.95 13.77
C PHE A 552 -2.78 -10.38 13.28
N SER A 553 -3.28 -11.29 14.11
CA SER A 553 -3.32 -12.71 13.80
C SER A 553 -4.74 -13.26 13.83
N PHE A 554 -4.99 -14.25 12.98
CA PHE A 554 -6.26 -14.96 12.90
C PHE A 554 -6.03 -16.41 12.43
N GLY A 555 -6.80 -17.35 12.99
CA GLY A 555 -6.71 -18.77 12.64
C GLY A 555 -7.33 -19.05 11.26
N LEU A 556 -6.70 -19.88 10.44
CA LEU A 556 -7.16 -20.38 9.15
C LEU A 556 -7.74 -21.81 9.34
N PRO A 557 -9.07 -22.00 9.32
CA PRO A 557 -9.70 -23.28 9.62
C PRO A 557 -9.65 -24.25 8.43
N THR A 558 -9.26 -23.80 7.24
CA THR A 558 -9.19 -24.59 6.02
C THR A 558 -7.99 -24.18 5.17
N HIS A 559 -7.33 -25.15 4.52
CA HIS A 559 -6.20 -24.92 3.62
C HIS A 559 -6.52 -23.99 2.44
N LYS A 560 -7.79 -23.92 2.02
CA LYS A 560 -8.28 -22.94 1.05
C LYS A 560 -9.18 -21.95 1.77
N SER A 561 -8.68 -20.72 1.93
CA SER A 561 -9.38 -19.63 2.61
C SER A 561 -9.27 -18.35 1.79
N PHE A 562 -10.39 -17.65 1.62
CA PHE A 562 -10.40 -16.29 1.07
C PHE A 562 -10.63 -15.33 2.23
N VAL A 563 -9.63 -14.48 2.48
CA VAL A 563 -9.65 -13.49 3.55
C VAL A 563 -9.55 -12.11 2.93
N ARG A 564 -10.42 -11.21 3.40
CA ARG A 564 -10.42 -9.81 3.06
C ARG A 564 -10.00 -9.02 4.29
N VAL A 565 -8.96 -8.20 4.13
CA VAL A 565 -8.53 -7.26 5.16
C VAL A 565 -8.91 -5.86 4.71
N GLY A 566 -9.75 -5.19 5.49
CA GLY A 566 -10.08 -3.78 5.34
C GLY A 566 -9.36 -2.95 6.39
N ILE A 567 -8.71 -1.86 5.98
CA ILE A 567 -8.07 -0.89 6.88
C ILE A 567 -8.75 0.45 6.63
N ASN A 568 -9.48 0.93 7.63
CA ASN A 568 -10.31 2.13 7.51
C ASN A 568 -9.59 3.34 8.11
N GLY A 569 -9.11 4.24 7.26
CA GLY A 569 -8.57 5.52 7.72
C GLY A 569 -7.50 6.08 6.78
N PRO A 570 -7.00 7.29 7.07
CA PRO A 570 -5.96 7.95 6.29
C PRO A 570 -4.56 7.43 6.66
N TYR A 571 -4.39 6.11 6.70
CA TYR A 571 -3.14 5.47 7.09
C TYR A 571 -2.25 5.19 5.88
N PHE A 572 -0.96 5.42 6.03
CA PHE A 572 0.06 4.96 5.10
C PHE A 572 0.67 3.66 5.63
N ILE A 573 0.90 2.70 4.75
CA ILE A 573 1.51 1.41 5.08
C ILE A 573 2.73 1.27 4.18
N GLY A 574 3.90 1.25 4.83
CA GLY A 574 5.19 1.23 4.14
C GLY A 574 5.60 -0.16 3.68
N ALA A 575 5.35 -1.18 4.49
CA ALA A 575 5.64 -2.57 4.18
C ALA A 575 4.67 -3.53 4.87
N LEU A 576 4.61 -4.76 4.35
CA LEU A 576 3.73 -5.84 4.82
C LEU A 576 4.57 -7.10 5.03
N ARG A 577 4.52 -7.67 6.22
CA ARG A 577 5.09 -9.01 6.45
C ARG A 577 3.94 -9.98 6.66
N LEU A 578 3.89 -11.02 5.83
CA LEU A 578 2.92 -12.10 5.94
C LEU A 578 3.61 -13.31 6.56
N CYS A 579 3.08 -13.79 7.67
CA CYS A 579 3.60 -14.98 8.34
C CYS A 579 2.52 -16.03 8.47
N LEU A 580 2.87 -17.28 8.18
CA LEU A 580 2.02 -18.46 8.31
C LEU A 580 2.66 -19.41 9.32
N HIS A 581 1.93 -19.66 10.41
CA HIS A 581 2.39 -20.53 11.49
C HIS A 581 1.46 -21.74 11.62
N GLY A 582 2.02 -22.95 11.70
CA GLY A 582 1.32 -24.19 12.02
C GLY A 582 2.06 -24.88 13.16
N LYS A 583 1.34 -25.26 14.23
CA LYS A 583 1.97 -25.96 15.37
C LYS A 583 2.33 -27.39 14.99
N SER A 584 3.39 -27.92 15.59
CA SER A 584 3.64 -29.37 15.56
C SER A 584 2.53 -30.13 16.28
N TYR A 585 2.28 -31.37 15.87
CA TYR A 585 1.24 -32.22 16.46
C TYR A 585 1.84 -33.53 16.96
N ASN A 586 1.93 -33.66 18.28
CA ASN A 586 2.47 -34.83 18.97
C ASN A 586 1.40 -35.36 19.94
N GLU A 587 0.30 -35.91 19.45
CA GLU A 587 -0.67 -36.61 20.33
C GLU A 587 -0.32 -38.08 20.51
N THR A 588 -0.54 -38.54 21.74
CA THR A 588 0.25 -39.54 22.45
C THR A 588 -0.29 -40.98 22.42
N GLU A 589 -1.38 -41.27 21.72
CA GLU A 589 -2.07 -42.55 21.92
C GLU A 589 -1.84 -43.62 20.84
N ASP A 590 -1.33 -43.33 19.64
CA ASP A 590 -1.20 -44.38 18.60
C ASP A 590 -0.08 -44.20 17.54
N TYR A 591 0.89 -43.32 17.76
CA TYR A 591 1.75 -42.83 16.66
C TYR A 591 3.25 -42.85 16.95
N ALA A 592 3.84 -44.05 17.04
CA ALA A 592 5.30 -44.18 16.97
C ALA A 592 5.88 -43.87 15.56
N VAL A 593 5.02 -43.68 14.54
CA VAL A 593 5.40 -43.76 13.10
C VAL A 593 5.29 -42.41 12.34
N HIS A 594 4.47 -41.45 12.78
CA HIS A 594 4.26 -40.19 12.04
C HIS A 594 4.31 -38.97 12.97
N GLU A 595 5.12 -37.98 12.60
CA GLU A 595 5.27 -36.70 13.30
C GLU A 595 5.00 -35.57 12.32
N LEU A 596 4.19 -34.59 12.74
CA LEU A 596 3.94 -33.38 11.97
C LEU A 596 4.76 -32.24 12.56
N HIS A 597 5.78 -31.80 11.83
CA HIS A 597 6.60 -30.66 12.23
C HIS A 597 5.82 -29.35 12.18
N GLU A 598 6.31 -28.38 12.95
CA GLU A 598 5.83 -27.01 12.87
C GLU A 598 6.13 -26.40 11.48
N LEU A 599 5.24 -25.51 11.05
CA LEU A 599 5.43 -24.69 9.86
C LEU A 599 5.59 -23.25 10.33
N ASP A 600 6.72 -22.62 10.03
CA ASP A 600 6.92 -21.20 10.29
C ASP A 600 7.54 -20.52 9.05
N VAL A 601 6.73 -19.75 8.34
CA VAL A 601 7.14 -19.06 7.11
C VAL A 601 6.71 -17.62 7.17
N CYS A 602 7.65 -16.70 6.96
CA CYS A 602 7.40 -15.26 6.87
C CYS A 602 7.99 -14.67 5.59
N THR A 603 7.20 -13.85 4.90
CA THR A 603 7.63 -13.09 3.72
C THR A 603 7.32 -11.61 3.90
N LEU A 604 8.34 -10.76 3.74
CA LEU A 604 8.25 -9.31 3.75
C LEU A 604 8.11 -8.74 2.33
N PHE A 605 7.13 -7.86 2.15
CA PHE A 605 6.86 -7.11 0.93
C PHE A 605 6.99 -5.61 1.20
N TYR A 606 7.79 -4.89 0.41
CA TYR A 606 8.00 -3.45 0.60
C TYR A 606 8.38 -2.75 -0.71
N ALA A 607 8.16 -1.43 -0.74
CA ALA A 607 8.60 -0.55 -1.82
C ALA A 607 9.18 0.74 -1.24
N ASN A 608 10.29 1.24 -1.80
CA ASN A 608 10.95 2.43 -1.27
C ASN A 608 10.21 3.74 -1.62
N ASN A 609 9.53 3.79 -2.77
CA ASN A 609 8.89 5.00 -3.29
C ASN A 609 7.36 4.96 -3.29
N GLN A 610 6.77 3.88 -2.77
CA GLN A 610 5.33 3.66 -2.79
C GLN A 610 4.86 3.14 -1.43
N THR A 611 3.59 3.36 -1.16
CA THR A 611 2.86 2.69 -0.06
C THR A 611 2.04 1.57 -0.65
N ILE A 612 1.70 0.56 0.14
CA ILE A 612 0.85 -0.58 -0.28
C ILE A 612 -0.46 -0.12 -0.93
N ALA A 613 -1.07 0.97 -0.42
CA ALA A 613 -2.30 1.53 -0.97
C ALA A 613 -2.15 2.16 -2.38
N ARG A 614 -0.93 2.30 -2.90
CA ARG A 614 -0.58 2.90 -4.20
C ARG A 614 0.35 2.01 -5.04
N SER A 615 0.63 0.78 -4.59
CA SER A 615 1.52 -0.15 -5.30
C SER A 615 0.77 -0.87 -6.41
N THR A 616 1.34 -0.91 -7.61
CA THR A 616 0.86 -1.76 -8.71
C THR A 616 1.58 -3.11 -8.76
N ASP A 617 2.79 -3.19 -8.20
CA ASP A 617 3.64 -4.38 -8.17
C ASP A 617 4.41 -4.47 -6.83
N PHE A 618 4.72 -5.68 -6.36
CA PHE A 618 5.59 -5.94 -5.21
C PHE A 618 6.82 -6.74 -5.70
N VAL A 619 8.00 -6.45 -5.13
CA VAL A 619 9.21 -7.29 -5.29
C VAL A 619 9.20 -8.39 -4.24
#